data_AF-A0A6P9B0Y3-F1
#
_entry.id   AF-A0A6P9B0Y3-F1
#
_cell.length_a   1.000
_cell.length_b   1.000
_cell.length_c   1.000
_cell.angle_alpha   90.00
_cell.angle_beta   90.00
_cell.angle_gamma   90.00
#
_symmetry.space_group_name_H-M   'P 1'
#
loop_
_entity.id
_entity.type
_entity.pdbx_description
1 polymer ?
#
loop_
_entity_poly.entity_id
_entity_poly.type
_entity_poly.pdbx_seq_one_letter_code
_entity_poly.pdbx_strand_id
1 'polypeptide(L)'
;MQTGDRYIVADCGGGTVDLTVHQIEQPQGTLKELYKASGGPYGAVGVDLAFEKLLCQIFGEDFIATFKAKRPAAWVDLTIAFEARKRTAAPHRANPLNISLPFSPTSHLLRLRAVSTFCPRCLR
;
A
#
# COMPACT_ATOMS: atom_id res chain seq x y z
N MET A 1 4.99 -5.59 -31.18
CA MET A 1 3.82 -4.69 -31.36
C MET A 1 3.82 -4.20 -32.81
N GLN A 2 2.63 -4.08 -33.40
CA GLN A 2 2.40 -3.73 -34.80
C GLN A 2 1.60 -2.42 -34.91
N THR A 3 1.57 -1.81 -36.09
CA THR A 3 0.69 -0.66 -36.35
C THR A 3 -0.76 -1.03 -36.06
N GLY A 4 -1.44 -0.17 -35.30
CA GLY A 4 -2.81 -0.39 -34.84
C GLY A 4 -2.91 -1.00 -33.44
N ASP A 5 -1.81 -1.56 -32.89
CA ASP A 5 -1.78 -2.04 -31.52
C ASP A 5 -2.01 -0.89 -30.54
N ARG A 6 -2.76 -1.20 -29.47
CA ARG A 6 -3.04 -0.27 -28.37
C ARG A 6 -2.48 -0.84 -27.09
N TYR A 7 -1.86 0.01 -26.29
CA TYR A 7 -1.39 -0.35 -24.98
C TYR A 7 -1.71 0.75 -23.97
N ILE A 8 -1.77 0.33 -22.71
CA ILE A 8 -2.01 1.22 -21.59
C ILE A 8 -0.68 1.34 -20.85
N VAL A 9 -0.31 2.57 -20.54
CA VAL A 9 0.74 2.88 -19.58
C VAL A 9 0.04 3.21 -18.28
N ALA A 10 0.35 2.46 -17.22
CA ALA A 10 -0.08 2.74 -15.88
C ALA A 10 1.12 3.26 -15.09
N ASP A 11 1.10 4.54 -14.74
CA ASP A 11 2.09 5.14 -13.85
C ASP A 11 1.52 5.14 -12.43
N CYS A 12 2.04 4.24 -11.58
CA CYS A 12 1.62 4.09 -10.20
C CYS A 12 2.58 4.81 -9.26
N GLY A 13 2.41 6.12 -9.16
CA GLY A 13 3.21 6.98 -8.30
C GLY A 13 2.87 6.89 -6.82
N GLY A 14 3.55 7.74 -6.04
CA GLY A 14 3.30 7.84 -4.59
C GLY A 14 1.94 8.46 -4.25
N GLY A 15 1.54 9.51 -4.96
CA GLY A 15 0.28 10.23 -4.72
C GLY A 15 -0.82 9.86 -5.70
N THR A 16 -0.50 9.79 -6.98
CA THR A 16 -1.44 9.53 -8.07
C THR A 16 -1.15 8.23 -8.75
N VAL A 17 -2.19 7.65 -9.34
CA VAL A 17 -2.06 6.61 -10.35
C VAL A 17 -2.64 7.18 -11.63
N ASP A 18 -1.84 7.27 -12.68
CA ASP A 18 -2.22 7.86 -13.96
C ASP A 18 -2.25 6.79 -15.05
N LEU A 19 -3.36 6.72 -15.78
CA LEU A 19 -3.56 5.79 -16.89
C LEU A 19 -3.59 6.54 -18.21
N THR A 20 -2.71 6.16 -19.14
CA THR A 20 -2.64 6.74 -20.49
C THR A 20 -2.72 5.64 -21.54
N VAL A 21 -3.54 5.84 -22.57
CA VAL A 21 -3.71 4.87 -23.65
C VAL A 21 -3.03 5.38 -24.91
N HIS A 22 -2.11 4.58 -25.45
CA HIS A 22 -1.38 4.88 -26.67
C HIS A 22 -1.75 3.88 -27.77
N GLN A 23 -1.75 4.36 -29.00
CA GLN A 23 -1.83 3.56 -30.21
C GLN A 23 -0.56 3.74 -31.04
N ILE A 24 -0.06 2.64 -31.59
CA ILE A 24 1.10 2.67 -32.48
C ILE A 24 0.61 2.99 -33.89
N GLU A 25 1.00 4.15 -34.42
CA GLU A 25 0.72 4.51 -35.81
C GLU A 25 1.81 3.96 -36.74
N GLN A 26 3.07 4.01 -36.32
CA GLN A 26 4.19 3.48 -37.10
C GLN A 26 5.15 2.71 -36.18
N PRO A 27 5.74 1.59 -36.62
CA PRO A 27 6.62 0.76 -35.79
C PRO A 27 7.89 1.48 -35.29
N GLN A 28 8.24 2.64 -35.86
CA GLN A 28 9.53 3.31 -35.66
C GLN A 28 9.45 4.81 -35.27
N GLY A 29 8.30 5.37 -34.89
CA GLY A 29 8.37 6.76 -34.41
C GLY A 29 7.11 7.52 -34.03
N THR A 30 5.91 7.06 -34.37
CA THR A 30 4.70 7.85 -34.08
C THR A 30 3.73 7.06 -33.20
N LEU A 31 3.60 7.53 -31.96
CA LEU A 31 2.60 7.09 -31.00
C LEU A 31 1.50 8.13 -30.96
N LYS A 32 0.24 7.68 -31.07
CA LYS A 32 -0.93 8.52 -30.87
C LYS A 32 -1.50 8.26 -29.49
N GLU A 33 -1.49 9.27 -28.64
CA GLU A 33 -2.26 9.24 -27.39
C GLU A 33 -3.76 9.25 -27.74
N LEU A 34 -4.46 8.18 -27.38
CA LEU A 34 -5.90 8.07 -27.61
C LEU A 34 -6.70 8.72 -26.48
N TYR A 35 -6.18 8.62 -25.25
CA TYR A 35 -6.78 9.18 -24.06
C TYR A 35 -5.70 9.79 -23.19
N LYS A 36 -5.90 11.06 -22.81
CA LYS A 36 -5.05 11.76 -21.85
C LYS A 36 -4.96 11.00 -20.54
N ALA A 37 -3.83 11.16 -19.87
CA ALA A 37 -3.62 10.68 -18.52
C ALA A 37 -4.83 11.05 -17.64
N SER A 38 -5.53 10.03 -17.18
CA SER A 38 -6.58 10.17 -16.17
C SER A 38 -6.13 9.44 -14.91
N GLY A 39 -6.08 10.15 -13.79
CA GLY A 39 -5.60 9.59 -12.55
C GLY A 39 -6.35 10.08 -11.32
N GLY A 40 -6.18 9.34 -10.22
CA GLY A 40 -6.77 9.66 -8.92
C GLY A 40 -5.80 9.41 -7.77
N PRO A 41 -6.16 9.81 -6.54
CA PRO A 41 -5.27 9.77 -5.36
C PRO A 41 -5.16 8.36 -4.78
N TYR A 42 -4.79 7.39 -5.63
CA TYR A 42 -4.72 5.97 -5.32
C TYR A 42 -3.28 5.46 -5.27
N GLY A 43 -2.31 6.36 -5.22
CA GLY A 43 -0.89 6.02 -5.16
C GLY A 43 -0.49 5.34 -3.84
N ALA A 44 0.81 5.13 -3.66
CA ALA A 44 1.39 4.47 -2.49
C ALA A 44 0.99 5.09 -1.13
N VAL A 45 0.59 6.36 -1.08
CA VAL A 45 0.04 7.04 0.11
C VAL A 45 -1.25 6.38 0.59
N GLY A 46 -2.10 5.89 -0.32
CA GLY A 46 -3.32 5.16 0.05
C GLY A 46 -3.01 3.90 0.87
N VAL A 47 -1.88 3.26 0.60
CA VAL A 47 -1.41 2.08 1.36
C VAL A 47 -0.96 2.46 2.77
N ASP A 48 -0.31 3.62 2.93
CA ASP A 48 0.11 4.13 4.25
C ASP A 48 -1.11 4.49 5.11
N LEU A 49 -2.12 5.13 4.51
CA LEU A 49 -3.39 5.43 5.19
C LEU A 49 -4.14 4.16 5.60
N ALA A 50 -4.16 3.13 4.74
CA ALA A 50 -4.77 1.86 5.08
C ALA A 50 -4.05 1.16 6.24
N PHE A 51 -2.71 1.25 6.29
CA PHE A 51 -1.93 0.72 7.41
C PHE A 51 -2.24 1.45 8.72
N GLU A 52 -2.33 2.78 8.70
CA GLU A 52 -2.72 3.54 9.88
C GLU A 52 -4.13 3.16 10.35
N LYS A 53 -5.09 3.05 9.44
CA LYS A 53 -6.45 2.62 9.76
C LYS A 53 -6.47 1.23 10.40
N LEU A 54 -5.64 0.31 9.93
CA LEU A 54 -5.47 -1.02 10.52
C LEU A 54 -4.94 -0.92 11.97
N LEU A 55 -3.93 -0.07 12.22
CA LEU A 55 -3.43 0.16 13.57
C LEU A 55 -4.53 0.71 14.49
N CYS A 56 -5.34 1.65 14.00
CA CYS A 56 -6.50 2.17 14.74
C CYS A 56 -7.54 1.08 15.02
N GLN A 57 -7.78 0.15 14.08
CA GLN A 57 -8.70 -0.98 14.30
C GLN A 57 -8.18 -1.98 15.34
N ILE A 58 -6.86 -2.17 15.44
CA ILE A 58 -6.25 -3.12 16.37
C ILE A 58 -6.11 -2.52 17.78
N PHE A 59 -5.67 -1.26 17.88
CA PHE A 59 -5.29 -0.62 19.14
C PHE A 59 -6.28 0.45 19.64
N GLY A 60 -7.19 0.90 18.78
CA GLY A 60 -8.10 2.02 19.04
C GLY A 60 -7.56 3.36 18.54
N GLU A 61 -8.45 4.22 18.05
CA GLU A 61 -8.11 5.56 17.53
C GLU A 61 -7.46 6.45 18.61
N ASP A 62 -8.02 6.47 19.83
CA ASP A 62 -7.49 7.26 20.95
C ASP A 62 -6.05 6.87 21.31
N PHE A 63 -5.75 5.57 21.26
CA PHE A 63 -4.41 5.06 21.54
C PHE A 63 -3.42 5.52 20.48
N ILE A 64 -3.78 5.38 19.20
CA ILE A 64 -2.90 5.79 18.09
C ILE A 64 -2.70 7.31 18.08
N ALA A 65 -3.75 8.10 18.32
CA ALA A 65 -3.65 9.55 18.46
C ALA A 65 -2.71 9.93 19.62
N THR A 66 -2.88 9.31 20.78
CA THR A 66 -2.01 9.53 21.95
C THR A 66 -0.56 9.09 21.67
N PHE A 67 -0.36 7.97 20.97
CA PHE A 67 0.95 7.45 20.61
C PHE A 67 1.70 8.43 19.70
N LYS A 68 1.03 8.94 18.66
CA LYS A 68 1.57 9.98 17.77
C LYS A 68 1.97 11.24 18.54
N ALA A 69 1.10 11.70 19.44
CA ALA A 69 1.34 12.94 20.21
C ALA A 69 2.47 12.79 21.24
N LYS A 70 2.51 11.67 21.99
CA LYS A 70 3.48 11.47 23.08
C LYS A 70 4.83 10.94 22.61
N ARG A 71 4.88 10.24 21.46
CA ARG A 71 6.09 9.60 20.93
C ARG A 71 6.21 9.79 19.42
N PRO A 72 6.34 11.03 18.92
CA PRO A 72 6.43 11.30 17.49
C PRO A 72 7.63 10.62 16.82
N ALA A 73 8.78 10.53 17.50
CA ALA A 73 9.95 9.82 16.99
C ALA A 73 9.66 8.32 16.74
N ALA A 74 9.01 7.64 17.69
CA ALA A 74 8.65 6.24 17.53
C ALA A 74 7.60 6.01 16.42
N TRP A 75 6.70 6.98 16.22
CA TRP A 75 5.77 6.94 15.08
C TRP A 75 6.49 7.06 13.74
N VAL A 76 7.48 7.96 13.65
CA VAL A 76 8.34 8.11 12.46
C VAL A 76 9.09 6.82 12.18
N ASP A 77 9.72 6.21 13.19
CA ASP A 77 10.45 4.95 13.05
C ASP A 77 9.53 3.82 12.56
N LEU A 78 8.31 3.72 13.10
CA LEU A 78 7.30 2.75 12.66
C LEU A 78 6.92 2.97 11.19
N THR A 79 6.71 4.22 10.79
CA THR A 79 6.32 4.57 9.41
C THR A 79 7.46 4.28 8.43
N ILE A 80 8.71 4.57 8.79
CA ILE A 80 9.90 4.24 7.99
C ILE A 80 10.04 2.72 7.87
N ALA A 81 9.91 1.97 8.96
CA ALA A 81 9.99 0.52 8.94
C ALA A 81 8.88 -0.10 8.08
N PHE A 82 7.67 0.47 8.12
CA PHE A 82 6.56 0.06 7.27
C PHE A 82 6.85 0.34 5.79
N GLU A 83 7.33 1.54 5.46
CA GLU A 83 7.65 1.94 4.09
C GLU A 83 8.72 1.03 3.46
N ALA A 84 9.80 0.75 4.21
CA ALA A 84 10.85 -0.16 3.78
C ALA A 84 10.31 -1.58 3.52
N ARG A 85 9.35 -2.04 4.34
CA ARG A 85 8.71 -3.34 4.17
C ARG A 85 7.73 -3.34 2.99
N LYS A 86 7.02 -2.24 2.75
CA LYS A 86 6.14 -2.04 1.59
C LYS A 86 6.91 -2.19 0.28
N ARG A 87 8.12 -1.62 0.18
CA ARG A 87 9.00 -1.77 -1.01
C ARG A 87 9.43 -3.21 -1.30
N THR A 88 9.51 -4.04 -0.27
CA THR A 88 9.95 -5.44 -0.38
C THR A 88 8.78 -6.42 -0.46
N ALA A 89 7.54 -5.92 -0.42
CA ALA A 89 6.34 -6.72 -0.54
C ALA A 89 6.26 -7.30 -1.97
N ALA A 90 6.26 -8.62 -2.07
CA ALA A 90 6.04 -9.32 -3.33
C ALA A 90 4.62 -9.90 -3.31
N PRO A 91 3.67 -9.39 -4.12
CA PRO A 91 2.27 -9.86 -4.11
C PRO A 91 2.13 -11.33 -4.51
N HIS A 92 3.14 -11.91 -5.15
CA HIS A 92 3.18 -13.33 -5.55
C HIS A 92 3.69 -14.27 -4.45
N ARG A 93 4.19 -13.74 -3.32
CA ARG A 93 4.66 -14.54 -2.18
C ARG A 93 3.69 -14.36 -1.03
N ALA A 94 3.04 -15.44 -0.61
CA ALA A 94 2.13 -15.47 0.53
C ALA A 94 2.86 -15.39 1.90
N ASN A 95 4.11 -14.95 1.93
CA ASN A 95 4.85 -14.84 3.18
C ASN A 95 4.40 -13.57 3.92
N PRO A 96 3.86 -13.67 5.14
CA PRO A 96 3.45 -12.50 5.89
C PRO A 96 4.63 -11.55 6.15
N LEU A 97 4.38 -10.26 5.99
CA LEU A 97 5.36 -9.22 6.29
C LEU A 97 5.29 -8.89 7.77
N ASN A 98 6.36 -9.22 8.50
CA ASN A 98 6.46 -8.86 9.92
C ASN A 98 6.96 -7.42 10.07
N ILE A 99 6.15 -6.59 10.73
CA ILE A 99 6.51 -5.23 11.12
C ILE A 99 6.69 -5.23 12.63
N SER A 100 7.92 -4.99 13.08
CA SER A 100 8.23 -4.86 14.50
C SER A 100 7.69 -3.53 15.01
N LEU A 101 6.73 -3.59 15.93
CA LEU A 101 6.27 -2.38 16.62
C LEU A 101 7.39 -1.92 17.57
N PRO A 102 7.72 -0.62 17.61
CA PRO A 102 8.74 -0.07 18.50
C PRO A 102 8.36 -0.17 19.99
N PHE A 103 7.21 -0.76 20.32
CA PHE A 103 6.76 -1.01 21.67
C PHE A 103 6.26 -2.45 21.82
N SER A 104 6.58 -3.08 22.96
CA SER A 104 5.96 -4.32 23.42
C SER A 104 4.80 -3.96 24.37
N PRO A 105 3.53 -4.17 24.00
CA PRO A 105 2.41 -4.01 24.92
C PRO A 105 2.33 -5.26 25.79
N THR A 106 3.19 -5.35 26.81
CA THR A 106 3.31 -6.54 27.67
C THR A 106 2.09 -6.83 28.56
N SER A 107 1.03 -6.00 28.55
CA SER A 107 -0.16 -6.24 29.38
C SER A 107 -1.47 -6.50 28.61
N HIS A 108 -1.73 -5.82 27.48
CA HIS A 108 -3.01 -5.96 26.77
C HIS A 108 -3.00 -6.95 25.59
N LEU A 109 -1.84 -7.22 24.97
CA LEU A 109 -1.75 -8.02 23.75
C LEU A 109 -1.96 -9.53 23.98
N LEU A 110 -1.75 -10.02 25.21
CA LEU A 110 -1.98 -11.44 25.57
C LEU A 110 -3.47 -11.83 25.49
N ARG A 111 -4.40 -10.88 25.45
CA ARG A 111 -5.84 -11.16 25.39
C ARG A 111 -6.38 -11.41 23.99
N LEU A 112 -5.64 -11.07 22.93
CA LEU A 112 -6.05 -11.23 21.52
C LEU A 112 -5.39 -12.43 20.82
N ARG A 113 -4.45 -13.13 21.46
CA ARG A 113 -3.82 -14.36 20.91
C ARG A 113 -4.79 -15.55 20.78
N ALA A 114 -6.08 -15.39 21.09
CA ALA A 114 -7.07 -16.47 20.99
C ALA A 114 -7.94 -16.44 19.71
N VAL A 115 -7.84 -15.43 18.83
CA VAL A 115 -8.70 -15.36 17.63
C VAL A 115 -7.88 -15.18 16.36
N SER A 116 -8.04 -16.16 15.47
CA SER A 116 -7.65 -16.19 14.05
C SER A 116 -6.21 -16.57 13.71
N THR A 117 -5.95 -17.87 13.80
CA THR A 117 -5.36 -18.61 12.68
C THR A 117 -6.12 -18.20 11.40
N PHE A 118 -5.56 -17.33 10.56
CA PHE A 118 -6.22 -16.88 9.33
C PHE A 118 -6.11 -18.00 8.28
N CYS A 119 -7.18 -18.79 8.17
CA CYS A 119 -7.36 -19.85 7.19
C CYS A 119 -7.68 -19.22 5.81
N PRO A 120 -6.99 -19.61 4.72
CA PRO A 120 -7.09 -18.92 3.42
C PRO A 120 -8.34 -19.30 2.60
N ARG A 121 -9.47 -19.66 3.24
CA ARG A 121 -10.65 -20.22 2.55
C ARG A 121 -11.92 -19.39 2.53
N CYS A 122 -11.91 -18.18 3.07
CA CYS A 122 -13.09 -17.33 3.10
C CYS A 122 -12.89 -16.04 2.29
N LEU A 123 -12.78 -16.17 0.97
CA LEU A 123 -13.15 -15.13 0.01
C LEU A 123 -13.95 -15.79 -1.12
N ARG A 124 -15.26 -15.90 -0.93
CA ARG A 124 -16.28 -15.96 -1.97
C ARG A 124 -17.39 -15.02 -1.56
#